data_AF-A0A3B9HTI3-F1
#
_entry.id   AF-A0A3B9HTI3-F1
#
_cell.length_a   1.000
_cell.length_b   1.000
_cell.length_c   1.000
_cell.angle_alpha   90.00
_cell.angle_beta   90.00
_cell.angle_gamma   90.00
#
_symmetry.space_group_name_H-M   'P 1'
#
loop_
_entity.id
_entity.type
_entity.pdbx_description
1 polymer ?
#
loop_
_entity_poly.entity_id
_entity_poly.type
_entity_poly.pdbx_seq_one_letter_code
_entity_poly.pdbx_strand_id
1 'polypeptide(L)'
;MNSEKYREIQAHVNDGDARRNVGEWGEAKISYLKAIEEFSAICEIDPHAPMTAEQVDLQKTINGRIEDVNSHLASVHLDKGRAALANKAWQIAIDELEEATRLAKDDNIAFLEEVKGLLDKSRNGHRDAMIRSELTPFVDRGDDFKRSGNFGEAILEFQEAAKKAAGLPEHHKYVVYIKNSLTECRRSIIRPYLAKINKACHAGKFAMASGFLKRAQLLLDSTDNVYHAFLEQLKEKIQLNLKEDEFVETEEFEAPEVWEKAVKDYEEALDLYSSFTVTDPFAPAYTGVNVFEDKFIDSRRKLGKLYKTRADRLRDQAKIEKAIRNYKEAIRLLPRSDKLFHEAFKEMKKLRAQIAVP
;
A
#
# COMPACT_ATOMS: atom_id res chain seq x y z
N MET A 1 -2.99 -48.44 46.48
CA MET A 1 -3.02 -46.96 46.64
C MET A 1 -2.85 -46.63 48.11
N ASN A 2 -1.99 -45.68 48.47
CA ASN A 2 -1.80 -45.30 49.88
C ASN A 2 -3.04 -44.53 50.37
N SER A 3 -3.58 -44.86 51.56
CA SER A 3 -4.88 -44.33 52.04
C SER A 3 -4.90 -42.80 52.16
N GLU A 4 -3.74 -42.20 52.42
CA GLU A 4 -3.56 -40.75 52.55
C GLU A 4 -3.70 -40.02 51.21
N LYS A 5 -3.07 -40.53 50.15
CA LYS A 5 -3.15 -40.00 48.78
C LYS A 5 -4.56 -40.11 48.19
N TYR A 6 -5.31 -41.15 48.56
CA TYR A 6 -6.72 -41.27 48.18
C TYR A 6 -7.60 -40.19 48.85
N ARG A 7 -7.31 -39.85 50.11
CA ARG A 7 -8.01 -38.77 50.80
C ARG A 7 -7.70 -37.39 50.24
N GLU A 8 -6.46 -37.16 49.79
CA GLU A 8 -6.05 -35.91 49.13
C GLU A 8 -6.82 -35.69 47.81
N ILE A 9 -6.85 -36.70 46.93
CA ILE A 9 -7.62 -36.62 45.67
C ILE A 9 -9.11 -36.39 45.96
N GLN A 10 -9.69 -37.12 46.92
CA GLN A 10 -11.10 -36.94 47.28
C GLN A 10 -11.38 -35.55 47.87
N ALA A 11 -10.43 -34.97 48.61
CA ALA A 11 -10.55 -33.61 49.12
C ALA A 11 -10.60 -32.58 47.97
N HIS A 12 -9.76 -32.74 46.94
CA HIS A 12 -9.81 -31.89 45.75
C HIS A 12 -11.10 -32.04 44.95
N VAL A 13 -11.64 -33.25 44.83
CA VAL A 13 -12.95 -33.49 44.21
C VAL A 13 -14.08 -32.82 45.01
N ASN A 14 -14.07 -32.94 46.33
CA ASN A 14 -15.08 -32.34 47.20
C ASN A 14 -15.02 -30.80 47.18
N ASP A 15 -13.82 -30.22 47.14
CA ASP A 15 -13.61 -28.78 46.97
C ASP A 15 -14.11 -28.29 45.61
N GLY A 16 -13.84 -29.05 44.52
CA GLY A 16 -14.40 -28.77 43.20
C GLY A 16 -15.93 -28.81 43.18
N ASP A 17 -16.54 -29.82 43.81
CA ASP A 17 -18.00 -29.95 43.93
C ASP A 17 -18.61 -28.79 44.73
N ALA A 18 -17.95 -28.36 45.81
CA ALA A 18 -18.39 -27.20 46.59
C ALA A 18 -18.38 -25.92 45.76
N ARG A 19 -17.30 -25.63 45.02
CA ARG A 19 -17.18 -24.45 44.15
C ARG A 19 -18.14 -24.48 42.98
N ARG A 20 -18.35 -25.66 42.39
CA ARG A 20 -19.37 -25.90 41.36
C ARG A 20 -20.77 -25.54 41.87
N ASN A 21 -21.11 -25.92 43.10
CA ASN A 21 -22.42 -25.61 43.70
C ASN A 21 -22.62 -24.11 43.98
N VAL A 22 -21.54 -23.38 44.22
CA VAL A 22 -21.56 -21.91 44.42
C VAL A 22 -21.56 -21.15 43.08
N GLY A 23 -21.29 -21.83 41.95
CA GLY A 23 -21.26 -21.24 40.61
C GLY A 23 -19.88 -20.71 40.19
N GLU A 24 -18.82 -21.05 40.94
CA GLU A 24 -17.43 -20.69 40.62
C GLU A 24 -16.81 -21.73 39.67
N TRP A 25 -17.36 -21.83 38.46
CA TRP A 25 -17.03 -22.89 37.50
C TRP A 25 -15.56 -22.92 37.08
N GLY A 26 -14.90 -21.76 36.98
CA GLY A 26 -13.47 -21.69 36.65
C GLY A 26 -12.58 -22.26 37.76
N GLU A 27 -12.91 -21.96 39.02
CA GLU A 27 -12.18 -22.49 40.17
C GLU A 27 -12.48 -23.97 40.41
N ALA A 28 -13.73 -24.38 40.21
CA ALA A 28 -14.11 -25.79 40.24
C ALA A 28 -13.28 -26.62 39.24
N LYS A 29 -13.09 -26.11 38.01
CA LYS A 29 -12.22 -26.74 37.01
C LYS A 29 -10.79 -26.91 37.51
N ILE A 30 -10.21 -25.89 38.14
CA ILE A 30 -8.84 -25.95 38.68
C ILE A 30 -8.73 -27.04 39.76
N SER A 31 -9.71 -27.14 40.66
CA SER A 31 -9.72 -28.17 41.71
C SER A 31 -9.85 -29.58 41.13
N TYR A 32 -10.69 -29.79 40.11
CA TYR A 32 -10.76 -31.09 39.44
C TYR A 32 -9.51 -31.43 38.61
N LEU A 33 -8.86 -30.43 38.00
CA LEU A 33 -7.59 -30.63 37.28
C LEU A 33 -6.46 -31.04 38.25
N LYS A 34 -6.40 -30.46 39.44
CA LYS A 34 -5.47 -30.91 40.49
C LYS A 34 -5.76 -32.34 40.94
N ALA A 35 -7.03 -32.70 41.08
CA ALA A 35 -7.42 -34.07 41.44
C ALA A 35 -6.96 -35.11 40.39
N ILE A 36 -7.07 -34.80 39.09
CA ILE A 36 -6.61 -35.71 38.03
C ILE A 36 -5.08 -35.73 37.88
N GLU A 37 -4.39 -34.62 38.12
CA GLU A 37 -2.92 -34.56 38.16
C GLU A 37 -2.37 -35.43 39.28
N GLU A 38 -2.91 -35.30 40.49
CA GLU A 38 -2.51 -36.13 41.64
C GLU A 38 -2.82 -37.61 41.41
N PHE A 39 -3.97 -37.91 40.80
CA PHE A 39 -4.33 -39.27 40.39
C PHE A 39 -3.32 -39.84 39.38
N SER A 40 -2.92 -39.04 38.39
CA SER A 40 -1.98 -39.46 37.34
C SER A 40 -0.55 -39.66 37.89
N ALA A 41 -0.11 -38.78 38.79
CA ALA A 41 1.19 -38.90 39.46
C ALA A 41 1.32 -40.20 40.28
N ILE A 42 0.21 -40.73 40.80
CA ILE A 42 0.21 -42.04 41.49
C ILE A 42 0.36 -43.19 40.49
N CYS A 43 -0.25 -43.08 39.31
CA CYS A 43 -0.16 -44.09 38.26
C CYS A 43 1.22 -44.11 37.56
N GLU A 44 1.94 -42.98 37.49
CA GLU A 44 3.28 -42.91 36.92
C GLU A 44 4.35 -43.64 37.74
N ILE A 45 4.13 -43.86 39.05
CA ILE A 45 5.06 -44.54 39.95
C ILE A 45 5.16 -46.05 39.65
N ASP A 46 4.10 -46.67 39.10
CA ASP A 46 4.12 -48.05 38.61
C ASP A 46 3.27 -48.19 37.32
N PRO A 47 3.86 -47.93 36.14
CA PRO A 47 3.13 -47.88 34.86
C PRO A 47 2.54 -49.22 34.39
N HIS A 48 2.92 -50.33 35.01
CA HIS A 48 2.48 -51.68 34.63
C HIS A 48 1.53 -52.32 35.65
N ALA A 49 1.25 -51.66 36.78
CA ALA A 49 0.25 -52.12 37.73
C ALA A 49 -1.16 -51.94 37.14
N PRO A 50 -1.99 -53.01 37.05
CA PRO A 50 -3.37 -52.88 36.62
C PRO A 50 -4.14 -52.03 37.63
N MET A 51 -4.85 -51.01 37.13
CA MET A 51 -5.73 -50.19 37.95
C MET A 51 -6.80 -51.04 38.62
N THR A 52 -7.08 -50.79 39.89
CA THR A 52 -8.22 -51.43 40.56
C THR A 52 -9.54 -50.85 40.04
N ALA A 53 -10.64 -51.59 40.17
CA ALA A 53 -11.96 -51.13 39.74
C ALA A 53 -12.37 -49.78 40.38
N GLU A 54 -11.99 -49.56 41.64
CA GLU A 54 -12.22 -48.31 42.38
C GLU A 54 -11.42 -47.13 41.80
N GLN A 55 -10.21 -47.37 41.31
CA GLN A 55 -9.38 -46.33 40.68
C GLN A 55 -9.93 -45.94 39.31
N VAL A 56 -10.41 -46.91 38.53
CA VAL A 56 -11.06 -46.65 37.24
C VAL A 56 -12.34 -45.84 37.43
N ASP A 57 -13.14 -46.16 38.45
CA ASP A 57 -14.38 -45.43 38.76
C ASP A 57 -14.10 -43.99 39.24
N LEU A 58 -13.07 -43.80 40.07
CA LEU A 58 -12.63 -42.48 40.52
C LEU A 58 -12.16 -41.62 39.34
N GLN A 59 -11.31 -42.16 38.46
CA GLN A 59 -10.84 -41.46 37.26
C GLN A 59 -12.00 -41.06 36.36
N LYS A 60 -12.93 -41.98 36.13
CA LYS A 60 -14.13 -41.74 35.32
C LYS A 60 -15.00 -40.64 35.94
N THR A 61 -15.14 -40.63 37.26
CA THR A 61 -15.89 -39.60 37.98
C THR A 61 -15.24 -38.23 37.83
N ILE A 62 -13.92 -38.12 38.05
CA ILE A 62 -13.18 -36.86 37.90
C ILE A 62 -13.27 -36.34 36.46
N ASN A 63 -13.07 -37.21 35.47
CA ASN A 63 -13.18 -36.85 34.06
C ASN A 63 -14.60 -36.39 33.68
N GLY A 64 -15.63 -37.09 34.17
CA GLY A 64 -17.03 -36.68 33.98
C GLY A 64 -17.34 -35.32 34.60
N ARG A 65 -16.77 -35.02 35.78
CA ARG A 65 -16.90 -33.69 36.42
C ARG A 65 -16.20 -32.58 35.63
N ILE A 66 -15.00 -32.85 35.11
CA ILE A 66 -14.26 -31.91 34.24
C ILE A 66 -15.06 -31.64 32.97
N GLU A 67 -15.62 -32.67 32.36
CA GLU A 67 -16.47 -32.58 31.18
C GLU A 67 -17.74 -31.73 31.40
N ASP A 68 -18.42 -31.93 32.54
CA ASP A 68 -19.59 -31.11 32.93
C ASP A 68 -19.22 -29.62 33.02
N VAL A 69 -18.12 -29.32 33.72
CA VAL A 69 -17.65 -27.95 33.92
C VAL A 69 -17.21 -27.32 32.60
N ASN A 70 -16.49 -28.06 31.76
CA ASN A 70 -16.09 -27.61 30.43
C ASN A 70 -17.31 -27.32 29.55
N SER A 71 -18.34 -28.18 29.58
CA SER A 71 -19.57 -27.97 28.82
C SER A 71 -20.30 -26.70 29.27
N HIS A 72 -20.34 -26.42 30.58
CA HIS A 72 -20.93 -25.19 31.10
C HIS A 72 -20.10 -23.96 30.69
N LEU A 73 -18.77 -23.99 30.89
CA LEU A 73 -17.89 -22.89 30.51
C LEU A 73 -17.96 -22.61 29.00
N ALA A 74 -18.06 -23.64 28.15
CA ALA A 74 -18.25 -23.48 26.72
C ALA A 74 -19.50 -22.65 26.39
N SER A 75 -20.63 -22.91 27.07
CA SER A 75 -21.86 -22.12 26.90
C SER A 75 -21.70 -20.65 27.34
N VAL A 76 -21.00 -20.41 28.45
CA VAL A 76 -20.70 -19.05 28.94
C VAL A 76 -19.84 -18.28 27.95
N HIS A 77 -18.80 -18.92 27.40
CA HIS A 77 -17.93 -18.33 26.39
C HIS A 77 -18.68 -18.06 25.06
N LEU A 78 -19.61 -18.94 24.65
CA LEU A 78 -20.51 -18.70 23.52
C LEU A 78 -21.35 -17.43 23.72
N ASP A 79 -21.96 -17.27 24.90
CA ASP A 79 -22.80 -16.09 25.18
C ASP A 79 -21.99 -14.80 25.25
N LYS A 80 -20.77 -14.83 25.81
CA LYS A 80 -19.82 -13.71 25.75
C LYS A 80 -19.43 -13.38 24.31
N GLY A 81 -19.14 -14.39 23.50
CA GLY A 81 -18.84 -14.23 22.08
C GLY A 81 -19.99 -13.58 21.31
N ARG A 82 -21.23 -14.00 21.55
CA ARG A 82 -22.44 -13.38 20.97
C ARG A 82 -22.60 -11.91 21.40
N ALA A 83 -22.38 -11.60 22.67
CA ALA A 83 -22.44 -10.23 23.17
C ALA A 83 -21.35 -9.33 22.55
N ALA A 84 -20.12 -9.83 22.43
CA ALA A 84 -19.02 -9.14 21.76
C ALA A 84 -19.33 -8.90 20.28
N LEU A 85 -19.93 -9.88 19.59
CA LEU A 85 -20.36 -9.78 18.20
C LEU A 85 -21.43 -8.68 18.03
N ALA A 86 -22.42 -8.61 18.92
CA ALA A 86 -23.43 -7.55 18.92
C ALA A 86 -22.81 -6.15 19.07
N ASN A 87 -21.75 -6.03 19.90
CA ASN A 87 -21.01 -4.81 20.10
C ASN A 87 -19.96 -4.51 19.01
N LYS A 88 -19.84 -5.37 17.97
CA LYS A 88 -18.81 -5.28 16.91
C LYS A 88 -17.38 -5.34 17.46
N ALA A 89 -17.19 -5.90 18.64
CA ALA A 89 -15.88 -6.17 19.24
C ALA A 89 -15.35 -7.50 18.67
N TRP A 90 -14.99 -7.49 17.38
CA TRP A 90 -14.76 -8.71 16.62
C TRP A 90 -13.63 -9.60 17.15
N GLN A 91 -12.52 -9.02 17.60
CA GLN A 91 -11.40 -9.80 18.15
C GLN A 91 -11.80 -10.53 19.43
N ILE A 92 -12.47 -9.82 20.36
CA ILE A 92 -12.98 -10.42 21.61
C ILE A 92 -13.98 -11.53 21.29
N ALA A 93 -14.85 -11.32 20.30
CA ALA A 93 -15.78 -12.36 19.86
C ALA A 93 -15.06 -13.61 19.33
N ILE A 94 -13.97 -13.46 18.57
CA ILE A 94 -13.17 -14.59 18.07
C ILE A 94 -12.54 -15.34 19.24
N ASP A 95 -11.86 -14.64 20.15
CA ASP A 95 -11.15 -15.26 21.27
C ASP A 95 -12.11 -16.08 22.17
N GLU A 96 -13.27 -15.50 22.49
CA GLU A 96 -14.29 -16.15 23.32
C GLU A 96 -14.92 -17.36 22.60
N LEU A 97 -15.18 -17.27 21.28
CA LEU A 97 -15.73 -18.38 20.51
C LEU A 97 -14.71 -19.51 20.26
N GLU A 98 -13.42 -19.19 20.12
CA GLU A 98 -12.36 -20.19 20.05
C GLU A 98 -12.20 -20.94 21.38
N GLU A 99 -12.29 -20.24 22.51
CA GLU A 99 -12.29 -20.88 23.83
C GLU A 99 -13.54 -21.74 24.04
N ALA A 100 -14.71 -21.28 23.58
CA ALA A 100 -15.94 -22.09 23.58
C ALA A 100 -15.77 -23.40 22.77
N THR A 101 -15.09 -23.33 21.62
CA THR A 101 -14.78 -24.51 20.79
C THR A 101 -13.83 -25.48 21.49
N ARG A 102 -12.80 -24.95 22.17
CA ARG A 102 -11.81 -25.75 22.91
C ARG A 102 -12.42 -26.51 24.09
N LEU A 103 -13.41 -25.90 24.75
CA LEU A 103 -14.07 -26.46 25.92
C LEU A 103 -15.24 -27.38 25.56
N ALA A 104 -15.79 -27.25 24.35
CA ALA A 104 -16.88 -28.09 23.90
C ALA A 104 -16.43 -29.54 23.71
N LYS A 105 -17.38 -30.45 23.90
CA LYS A 105 -17.17 -31.85 23.56
C LYS A 105 -17.28 -32.06 22.04
N ASP A 106 -16.42 -32.91 21.50
CA ASP A 106 -16.40 -33.23 20.06
C ASP A 106 -17.69 -33.89 19.56
N ASP A 107 -18.44 -34.55 20.45
CA ASP A 107 -19.72 -35.20 20.14
C ASP A 107 -20.89 -34.20 20.05
N ASN A 108 -20.72 -32.97 20.56
CA ASN A 108 -21.74 -31.92 20.48
C ASN A 108 -21.64 -31.15 19.15
N ILE A 109 -21.92 -31.87 18.06
CA ILE A 109 -21.82 -31.35 16.68
C ILE A 109 -22.67 -30.09 16.50
N ALA A 110 -23.89 -30.06 17.03
CA ALA A 110 -24.79 -28.90 16.88
C ALA A 110 -24.21 -27.62 17.50
N PHE A 111 -23.58 -27.72 18.67
CA PHE A 111 -22.91 -26.59 19.31
C PHE A 111 -21.71 -26.12 18.48
N LEU A 112 -20.88 -27.05 18.02
CA LEU A 112 -19.69 -26.75 17.23
C LEU A 112 -20.03 -26.10 15.89
N GLU A 113 -21.10 -26.55 15.22
CA GLU A 113 -21.59 -25.94 13.98
C GLU A 113 -22.08 -24.50 14.21
N GLU A 114 -22.76 -24.25 15.32
CA GLU A 114 -23.23 -22.91 15.68
C GLU A 114 -22.05 -21.96 15.93
N VAL A 115 -21.10 -22.39 16.78
CA VAL A 115 -19.89 -21.63 17.10
C VAL A 115 -19.09 -21.34 15.83
N LYS A 116 -18.95 -22.33 14.93
CA LYS A 116 -18.28 -22.15 13.64
C LYS A 116 -18.94 -21.07 12.78
N GLY A 117 -20.27 -21.08 12.68
CA GLY A 117 -20.99 -20.04 11.93
C GLY A 117 -20.77 -18.63 12.50
N LEU A 118 -20.70 -18.51 13.83
CA LEU A 118 -20.39 -17.25 14.50
C LEU A 118 -18.92 -16.83 14.36
N LEU A 119 -17.99 -17.79 14.37
CA LEU A 119 -16.57 -17.56 14.13
C LEU A 119 -16.33 -17.05 12.71
N ASP A 120 -16.92 -17.69 11.70
CA ASP A 120 -16.79 -17.27 10.30
C ASP A 120 -17.33 -15.84 10.12
N LYS A 121 -18.47 -15.53 10.74
CA LYS A 121 -19.05 -14.19 10.75
C LYS A 121 -18.14 -13.18 11.44
N SER A 122 -17.57 -13.52 12.60
CA SER A 122 -16.70 -12.64 13.37
C SER A 122 -15.37 -12.38 12.67
N ARG A 123 -14.77 -13.41 12.06
CA ARG A 123 -13.53 -13.32 11.27
C ARG A 123 -13.73 -12.45 10.02
N ASN A 124 -14.82 -12.64 9.30
CA ASN A 124 -15.16 -11.79 8.15
C ASN A 124 -15.39 -10.33 8.59
N GLY A 125 -16.14 -10.12 9.68
CA GLY A 125 -16.36 -8.78 10.25
C GLY A 125 -15.07 -8.11 10.71
N HIS A 126 -14.18 -8.85 11.36
CA HIS A 126 -12.87 -8.37 11.80
C HIS A 126 -12.00 -7.97 10.60
N ARG A 127 -11.89 -8.84 9.59
CA ARG A 127 -11.14 -8.58 8.36
C ARG A 127 -11.65 -7.33 7.66
N ASP A 128 -12.97 -7.20 7.52
CA ASP A 128 -13.59 -6.03 6.90
C ASP A 128 -13.33 -4.73 7.68
N ALA A 129 -13.34 -4.80 9.02
CA ALA A 129 -13.06 -3.66 9.88
C ALA A 129 -11.59 -3.22 9.77
N MET A 130 -10.66 -4.18 9.78
CA MET A 130 -9.22 -3.91 9.61
C MET A 130 -8.93 -3.28 8.26
N ILE A 131 -9.42 -3.89 7.18
CA ILE A 131 -9.28 -3.36 5.82
C ILE A 131 -9.88 -1.96 5.72
N ARG A 132 -11.05 -1.73 6.31
CA ARG A 132 -11.64 -0.39 6.34
C ARG A 132 -10.72 0.61 7.04
N SER A 133 -10.17 0.26 8.20
CA SER A 133 -9.25 1.12 8.94
C SER A 133 -8.01 1.47 8.12
N GLU A 134 -7.48 0.52 7.36
CA GLU A 134 -6.32 0.75 6.49
C GLU A 134 -6.65 1.60 5.26
N LEU A 135 -7.84 1.42 4.68
CA LEU A 135 -8.26 2.13 3.46
C LEU A 135 -8.74 3.57 3.74
N THR A 136 -9.41 3.79 4.87
CA THR A 136 -10.10 5.06 5.18
C THR A 136 -9.19 6.28 5.04
N PRO A 137 -7.94 6.30 5.56
CA PRO A 137 -7.07 7.47 5.43
C PRO A 137 -6.76 7.85 3.99
N PHE A 138 -6.56 6.88 3.09
CA PHE A 138 -6.27 7.13 1.67
C PHE A 138 -7.53 7.55 0.92
N VAL A 139 -8.66 6.89 1.20
CA VAL A 139 -9.94 7.21 0.57
C VAL A 139 -10.39 8.62 0.94
N ASP A 140 -10.34 8.97 2.23
CA ASP A 140 -10.76 10.28 2.72
C ASP A 140 -9.86 11.40 2.16
N ARG A 141 -8.52 11.22 2.16
CA ARG A 141 -7.60 12.17 1.52
C ARG A 141 -7.83 12.28 0.01
N GLY A 142 -8.05 11.16 -0.67
CA GLY A 142 -8.38 11.15 -2.09
C GLY A 142 -9.66 11.93 -2.39
N ASP A 143 -10.70 11.76 -1.56
CA ASP A 143 -11.94 12.52 -1.67
C ASP A 143 -11.77 14.00 -1.34
N ASP A 144 -10.91 14.37 -0.38
CA ASP A 144 -10.53 15.76 -0.10
C ASP A 144 -9.85 16.43 -1.29
N PHE A 145 -8.87 15.75 -1.91
CA PHE A 145 -8.22 16.24 -3.11
C PHE A 145 -9.20 16.35 -4.29
N LYS A 146 -10.08 15.37 -4.45
CA LYS A 146 -11.14 15.40 -5.46
C LYS A 146 -12.07 16.60 -5.27
N ARG A 147 -12.53 16.87 -4.04
CA ARG A 147 -13.35 18.05 -3.70
C ARG A 147 -12.64 19.37 -3.96
N SER A 148 -11.32 19.39 -3.76
CA SER A 148 -10.48 20.55 -4.02
C SER A 148 -10.13 20.74 -5.51
N GLY A 149 -10.58 19.83 -6.39
CA GLY A 149 -10.27 19.84 -7.82
C GLY A 149 -8.85 19.38 -8.14
N ASN A 150 -8.11 18.86 -7.16
CA ASN A 150 -6.74 18.40 -7.33
C ASN A 150 -6.71 16.91 -7.70
N PHE A 151 -7.16 16.61 -8.92
CA PHE A 151 -7.40 15.24 -9.35
C PHE A 151 -6.14 14.39 -9.50
N GLY A 152 -4.94 14.99 -9.66
CA GLY A 152 -3.69 14.24 -9.78
C GLY A 152 -3.32 13.55 -8.47
N GLU A 153 -3.35 14.31 -7.39
CA GLU A 153 -3.08 13.87 -6.02
C GLU A 153 -4.18 12.92 -5.54
N ALA A 154 -5.44 13.18 -5.92
CA ALA A 154 -6.54 12.24 -5.68
C ALA A 154 -6.28 10.87 -6.31
N ILE A 155 -5.77 10.82 -7.55
CA ILE A 155 -5.44 9.56 -8.22
C ILE A 155 -4.36 8.78 -7.46
N LEU A 156 -3.31 9.45 -6.97
CA LEU A 156 -2.24 8.80 -6.21
C LEU A 156 -2.79 8.17 -4.93
N GLU A 157 -3.60 8.90 -4.16
CA GLU A 157 -4.21 8.38 -2.93
C GLU A 157 -5.15 7.20 -3.22
N PHE A 158 -6.00 7.29 -4.25
CA PHE A 158 -6.86 6.17 -4.63
C PHE A 158 -6.09 4.98 -5.21
N GLN A 159 -4.93 5.18 -5.84
CA GLN A 159 -4.05 4.09 -6.27
C GLN A 159 -3.42 3.36 -5.08
N GLU A 160 -2.98 4.09 -4.05
CA GLU A 160 -2.51 3.48 -2.81
C GLU A 160 -3.64 2.71 -2.11
N ALA A 161 -4.86 3.27 -2.08
CA ALA A 161 -6.04 2.55 -1.59
C ALA A 161 -6.32 1.27 -2.42
N ALA A 162 -6.18 1.33 -3.75
CA ALA A 162 -6.37 0.17 -4.62
C ALA A 162 -5.34 -0.94 -4.35
N LYS A 163 -4.08 -0.59 -4.10
CA LYS A 163 -3.03 -1.57 -3.72
C LYS A 163 -3.37 -2.29 -2.43
N LYS A 164 -3.86 -1.56 -1.41
CA LYS A 164 -4.31 -2.15 -0.14
C LYS A 164 -5.56 -3.02 -0.31
N ALA A 165 -6.41 -2.68 -1.28
CA ALA A 165 -7.61 -3.45 -1.62
C ALA A 165 -7.36 -4.65 -2.56
N ALA A 166 -6.12 -4.93 -2.98
CA ALA A 166 -5.82 -5.92 -4.03
C ALA A 166 -6.25 -7.37 -3.69
N GLY A 167 -6.38 -7.70 -2.40
CA GLY A 167 -6.83 -9.03 -1.94
C GLY A 167 -8.36 -9.20 -1.83
N LEU A 168 -9.15 -8.19 -2.24
CA LEU A 168 -10.61 -8.24 -2.19
C LEU A 168 -11.22 -8.67 -3.53
N PRO A 169 -12.41 -9.29 -3.52
CA PRO A 169 -13.15 -9.59 -4.75
C PRO A 169 -13.43 -8.31 -5.56
N GLU A 170 -13.45 -8.43 -6.89
CA GLU A 170 -13.65 -7.27 -7.78
C GLU A 170 -14.99 -6.54 -7.55
N HIS A 171 -16.01 -7.27 -7.13
CA HIS A 171 -17.36 -6.76 -6.87
C HIS A 171 -17.50 -6.18 -5.46
N HIS A 172 -16.43 -6.21 -4.66
CA HIS A 172 -16.46 -5.71 -3.30
C HIS A 172 -16.69 -4.19 -3.30
N LYS A 173 -17.55 -3.70 -2.39
CA LYS A 173 -17.98 -2.29 -2.33
C LYS A 173 -16.82 -1.28 -2.37
N TYR A 174 -15.73 -1.56 -1.65
CA TYR A 174 -14.56 -0.67 -1.62
C TYR A 174 -13.80 -0.67 -2.95
N VAL A 175 -13.63 -1.83 -3.58
CA VAL A 175 -12.94 -1.96 -4.87
C VAL A 175 -13.73 -1.22 -5.94
N VAL A 176 -15.05 -1.42 -5.98
CA VAL A 176 -15.94 -0.72 -6.91
C VAL A 176 -15.88 0.79 -6.69
N TYR A 177 -15.93 1.25 -5.44
CA TYR A 177 -15.82 2.67 -5.12
C TYR A 177 -14.49 3.27 -5.60
N ILE A 178 -13.36 2.65 -5.25
CA ILE A 178 -12.03 3.13 -5.64
C ILE A 178 -11.87 3.16 -7.15
N LYS A 179 -12.29 2.09 -7.86
CA LYS A 179 -12.26 2.04 -9.33
C LYS A 179 -13.08 3.18 -9.95
N ASN A 180 -14.31 3.42 -9.46
CA ASN A 180 -15.15 4.51 -9.95
C ASN A 180 -14.54 5.89 -9.69
N SER A 181 -14.02 6.13 -8.49
CA SER A 181 -13.36 7.40 -8.14
C SER A 181 -12.11 7.67 -8.98
N LEU A 182 -11.30 6.64 -9.24
CA LEU A 182 -10.13 6.75 -10.14
C LEU A 182 -10.54 7.14 -11.56
N THR A 183 -11.57 6.48 -12.11
CA THR A 183 -12.09 6.80 -13.44
C THR A 183 -12.64 8.23 -13.50
N GLU A 184 -13.39 8.67 -12.49
CA GLU A 184 -13.89 10.04 -12.41
C GLU A 184 -12.77 11.09 -12.37
N CYS A 185 -11.74 10.87 -11.55
CA CYS A 185 -10.60 11.79 -11.44
C CYS A 185 -9.83 11.88 -12.77
N ARG A 186 -9.54 10.74 -13.41
CA ARG A 186 -8.84 10.71 -14.71
C ARG A 186 -9.62 11.46 -15.79
N ARG A 187 -10.93 11.23 -15.88
CA ARG A 187 -11.81 11.94 -16.82
C ARG A 187 -11.81 13.45 -16.59
N SER A 188 -11.76 13.87 -15.32
CA SER A 188 -11.70 15.28 -14.95
C SER A 188 -10.40 15.94 -15.39
N ILE A 189 -9.27 15.23 -15.38
CA ILE A 189 -7.98 15.73 -15.90
C ILE A 189 -7.99 15.77 -17.44
N ILE A 190 -8.59 14.79 -18.10
CA ILE A 190 -8.59 14.65 -19.56
C ILE A 190 -9.45 15.72 -20.24
N ARG A 191 -10.60 16.10 -19.65
CA ARG A 191 -11.51 17.11 -20.22
C ARG A 191 -10.80 18.43 -20.63
N PRO A 192 -9.97 19.06 -19.77
CA PRO A 192 -9.15 20.20 -20.16
C PRO A 192 -8.20 19.94 -21.34
N TYR A 193 -7.60 18.75 -21.44
CA TYR A 193 -6.75 18.39 -22.57
C TYR A 193 -7.55 18.31 -23.87
N LEU A 194 -8.74 17.72 -23.85
CA LEU A 194 -9.61 17.66 -25.02
C LEU A 194 -9.99 19.06 -25.54
N ALA A 195 -10.30 19.99 -24.62
CA ALA A 195 -10.58 21.38 -24.99
C ALA A 195 -9.36 22.05 -25.65
N LYS A 196 -8.15 21.81 -25.12
CA LYS A 196 -6.89 22.32 -25.69
C LYS A 196 -6.59 21.71 -27.06
N ILE A 197 -6.82 20.41 -27.24
CA ILE A 197 -6.67 19.69 -28.51
C ILE A 197 -7.60 20.30 -29.56
N ASN A 198 -8.89 20.41 -29.25
CA ASN A 198 -9.88 21.00 -30.16
C ASN A 198 -9.51 22.44 -30.54
N LYS A 199 -9.12 23.27 -29.57
CA LYS A 199 -8.69 24.66 -29.83
C LYS A 199 -7.45 24.69 -30.74
N ALA A 200 -6.48 23.81 -30.53
CA ALA A 200 -5.28 23.72 -31.35
C ALA A 200 -5.61 23.26 -32.78
N CYS A 201 -6.49 22.28 -32.95
CA CYS A 201 -6.98 21.83 -34.25
C CYS A 201 -7.71 22.94 -35.01
N HIS A 202 -8.61 23.69 -34.35
CA HIS A 202 -9.30 24.82 -34.97
C HIS A 202 -8.36 25.95 -35.38
N ALA A 203 -7.26 26.15 -34.64
CA ALA A 203 -6.22 27.12 -34.97
C ALA A 203 -5.22 26.60 -36.01
N GLY A 204 -5.41 25.39 -36.57
CA GLY A 204 -4.49 24.78 -37.54
C GLY A 204 -3.14 24.34 -36.95
N LYS A 205 -2.98 24.30 -35.63
CA LYS A 205 -1.73 23.96 -34.94
C LYS A 205 -1.69 22.46 -34.59
N PHE A 206 -1.58 21.61 -35.61
CA PHE A 206 -1.73 20.15 -35.45
C PHE A 206 -0.57 19.50 -34.69
N ALA A 207 0.67 19.98 -34.84
CA ALA A 207 1.79 19.53 -34.00
C ALA A 207 1.55 19.75 -32.48
N MET A 208 0.99 20.90 -32.10
CA MET A 208 0.63 21.18 -30.71
C MET A 208 -0.53 20.30 -30.22
N ALA A 209 -1.53 20.06 -31.08
CA ALA A 209 -2.62 19.15 -30.79
C ALA A 209 -2.11 17.71 -30.54
N SER A 210 -1.17 17.24 -31.36
CA SER A 210 -0.51 15.93 -31.20
C SER A 210 0.24 15.83 -29.86
N GLY A 211 0.95 16.88 -29.45
CA GLY A 211 1.61 16.93 -28.14
C GLY A 211 0.64 16.84 -26.95
N PHE A 212 -0.51 17.52 -27.01
CA PHE A 212 -1.55 17.40 -25.99
C PHE A 212 -2.25 16.04 -26.01
N LEU A 213 -2.46 15.46 -27.19
CA LEU A 213 -3.03 14.13 -27.37
C LEU A 213 -2.16 13.06 -26.70
N LYS A 214 -0.84 13.07 -26.96
CA LYS A 214 0.09 12.11 -26.34
C LYS A 214 0.05 12.18 -24.81
N ARG A 215 -0.05 13.40 -24.24
CA ARG A 215 -0.20 13.59 -22.78
C ARG A 215 -1.55 13.08 -22.26
N ALA A 216 -2.64 13.29 -23.01
CA ALA A 216 -3.96 12.79 -22.63
C ALA A 216 -4.02 11.26 -22.65
N GLN A 217 -3.38 10.61 -23.62
CA GLN A 217 -3.29 9.15 -23.72
C GLN A 217 -2.55 8.52 -22.53
N LEU A 218 -1.48 9.15 -22.04
CA LEU A 218 -0.74 8.68 -20.86
C LEU A 218 -1.56 8.71 -19.55
N LEU A 219 -2.63 9.51 -19.51
CA LEU A 219 -3.48 9.65 -18.33
C LEU A 219 -4.65 8.68 -18.31
N LEU A 220 -4.88 7.96 -19.41
CA LEU A 220 -5.95 6.97 -19.52
C LEU A 220 -5.55 5.64 -18.89
N ASP A 221 -6.50 5.05 -18.18
CA ASP A 221 -6.43 3.66 -17.77
C ASP A 221 -6.71 2.76 -19.00
N SER A 222 -6.10 1.58 -19.06
CA SER A 222 -6.36 0.60 -20.13
C SER A 222 -7.84 0.17 -20.20
N THR A 223 -8.59 0.39 -19.13
CA THR A 223 -10.01 0.05 -19.01
C THR A 223 -10.99 1.10 -19.55
N ASP A 224 -10.57 2.35 -19.81
CA ASP A 224 -11.49 3.43 -20.24
C ASP A 224 -11.64 3.47 -21.77
N ASN A 225 -12.27 2.43 -22.32
CA ASN A 225 -12.42 2.21 -23.77
C ASN A 225 -13.08 3.38 -24.52
N VAL A 226 -13.99 4.11 -23.85
CA VAL A 226 -14.72 5.23 -24.45
C VAL A 226 -13.77 6.37 -24.82
N TYR A 227 -12.89 6.75 -23.88
CA TYR A 227 -11.92 7.82 -24.15
C TYR A 227 -10.78 7.34 -25.04
N HIS A 228 -10.38 6.06 -24.97
CA HIS A 228 -9.41 5.50 -25.92
C HIS A 228 -9.89 5.62 -27.36
N ALA A 229 -11.13 5.16 -27.64
CA ALA A 229 -11.72 5.27 -28.97
C ALA A 229 -11.82 6.73 -29.44
N PHE A 230 -12.21 7.63 -28.54
CA PHE A 230 -12.31 9.06 -28.86
C PHE A 230 -10.94 9.71 -29.14
N LEU A 231 -9.91 9.38 -28.35
CA LEU A 231 -8.56 9.90 -28.58
C LEU A 231 -7.93 9.34 -29.86
N GLU A 232 -8.21 8.08 -30.23
CA GLU A 232 -7.75 7.52 -31.51
C GLU A 232 -8.42 8.20 -32.71
N GLN A 233 -9.72 8.52 -32.65
CA GLN A 233 -10.37 9.33 -33.71
C GLN A 233 -9.73 10.72 -33.84
N LEU A 234 -9.38 11.36 -32.73
CA LEU A 234 -8.66 12.64 -32.75
C LEU A 234 -7.25 12.50 -33.33
N LYS A 235 -6.57 11.40 -33.03
CA LYS A 235 -5.24 11.10 -33.56
C LYS A 235 -5.25 10.98 -35.08
N GLU A 236 -6.18 10.23 -35.65
CA GLU A 236 -6.34 10.10 -37.10
C GLU A 236 -6.57 11.46 -37.75
N LYS A 237 -7.49 12.27 -37.18
CA LYS A 237 -7.77 13.62 -37.66
C LYS A 237 -6.56 14.55 -37.58
N ILE A 238 -5.76 14.45 -36.53
CA ILE A 238 -4.53 15.23 -36.35
C ILE A 238 -3.47 14.78 -37.36
N GLN A 239 -3.28 13.47 -37.54
CA GLN A 239 -2.29 12.91 -38.48
C GLN A 239 -2.60 13.26 -39.93
N LEU A 240 -3.86 13.21 -40.35
CA LEU A 240 -4.27 13.57 -41.72
C LEU A 240 -3.99 15.04 -42.07
N ASN A 241 -3.95 15.92 -41.07
CA ASN A 241 -3.74 17.37 -41.26
C ASN A 241 -2.34 17.83 -40.82
N LEU A 242 -1.49 16.92 -40.32
CA LEU A 242 -0.09 17.19 -40.09
C LEU A 242 0.59 17.31 -41.46
N LYS A 243 1.14 18.49 -41.78
CA LYS A 243 2.01 18.65 -42.95
C LYS A 243 3.34 17.92 -42.67
N GLU A 244 3.96 17.31 -43.69
CA GLU A 244 5.27 16.63 -43.55
C GLU A 244 6.36 17.53 -42.93
N ASP A 245 6.31 18.86 -43.15
CA ASP A 245 7.23 19.81 -42.50
C ASP A 245 6.97 20.05 -40.99
N GLU A 246 5.79 19.69 -40.48
CA GLU A 246 5.48 19.68 -39.04
C GLU A 246 5.82 18.33 -38.38
N PHE A 247 6.28 17.35 -39.16
CA PHE A 247 6.82 16.07 -38.72
C PHE A 247 8.23 16.23 -38.13
N VAL A 248 8.43 17.21 -37.25
CA VAL A 248 9.63 17.23 -36.41
C VAL A 248 9.31 16.42 -35.16
N GLU A 249 9.27 15.10 -35.35
CA GLU A 249 9.86 14.22 -34.36
C GLU A 249 11.18 14.85 -33.92
N THR A 250 11.40 14.85 -32.62
CA THR A 250 12.66 15.08 -31.94
C THR A 250 13.89 14.88 -32.83
N GLU A 251 14.31 15.91 -33.56
CA GLU A 251 15.69 16.01 -34.00
C GLU A 251 16.50 16.32 -32.74
N GLU A 252 16.83 15.25 -32.02
CA GLU A 252 17.97 15.20 -31.13
C GLU A 252 19.22 15.25 -32.00
N PHE A 253 19.75 16.47 -32.15
CA PHE A 253 20.86 16.78 -33.05
C PHE A 253 22.23 16.28 -32.55
N GLU A 254 22.28 15.64 -31.39
CA GLU A 254 23.47 14.96 -30.87
C GLU A 254 23.10 13.49 -30.74
N ALA A 255 24.03 12.59 -31.08
CA ALA A 255 23.80 11.15 -31.03
C ALA A 255 23.07 10.81 -29.72
N PRO A 256 21.90 10.13 -29.76
CA PRO A 256 21.09 9.86 -28.57
C PRO A 256 21.92 9.32 -27.40
N GLU A 257 22.96 8.53 -27.71
CA GLU A 257 23.95 8.00 -26.78
C GLU A 257 24.70 9.08 -25.96
N VAL A 258 25.03 10.25 -26.54
CA VAL A 258 25.74 11.33 -25.86
C VAL A 258 24.82 12.07 -24.88
N TRP A 259 23.55 12.27 -25.26
CA TRP A 259 22.54 12.88 -24.38
C TRP A 259 22.16 11.95 -23.25
N GLU A 260 21.85 10.69 -23.57
CA GLU A 260 21.49 9.67 -22.59
C GLU A 260 22.61 9.47 -21.57
N LYS A 261 23.86 9.37 -22.05
CA LYS A 261 25.03 9.30 -21.17
C LYS A 261 25.19 10.54 -20.30
N ALA A 262 25.04 11.74 -20.84
CA ALA A 262 25.21 12.97 -20.05
C ALA A 262 24.12 13.17 -19.00
N VAL A 263 22.89 12.74 -19.29
CA VAL A 263 21.78 12.73 -18.32
C VAL A 263 22.06 11.70 -17.23
N LYS A 264 22.41 10.47 -17.61
CA LYS A 264 22.75 9.41 -16.66
C LYS A 264 23.93 9.79 -15.76
N ASP A 265 25.02 10.30 -16.33
CA ASP A 265 26.19 10.76 -15.59
C ASP A 265 25.83 11.88 -14.58
N TYR A 266 24.89 12.76 -14.95
CA TYR A 266 24.40 13.84 -14.08
C TYR A 266 23.48 13.32 -12.97
N GLU A 267 22.57 12.40 -13.27
CA GLU A 267 21.67 11.77 -12.28
C GLU A 267 22.47 10.96 -11.26
N GLU A 268 23.42 10.15 -11.71
CA GLU A 268 24.33 9.41 -10.82
C GLU A 268 25.17 10.34 -9.95
N ALA A 269 25.69 11.44 -10.52
CA ALA A 269 26.46 12.40 -9.75
C ALA A 269 25.60 13.19 -8.75
N LEU A 270 24.35 13.51 -9.11
CA LEU A 270 23.39 14.16 -8.21
C LEU A 270 23.00 13.25 -7.05
N ASP A 271 22.77 11.96 -7.32
CA ASP A 271 22.42 10.98 -6.30
C ASP A 271 23.57 10.81 -5.29
N LEU A 272 24.80 10.60 -5.77
CA LEU A 272 26.01 10.53 -4.94
C LEU A 272 26.25 11.83 -4.15
N TYR A 273 26.06 12.97 -4.80
CA TYR A 273 26.20 14.27 -4.15
C TYR A 273 25.18 14.48 -3.03
N SER A 274 23.92 14.10 -3.26
CA SER A 274 22.81 14.30 -2.31
C SER A 274 22.76 13.26 -1.19
N SER A 275 23.28 12.06 -1.42
CA SER A 275 23.37 10.97 -0.43
C SER A 275 24.63 11.07 0.44
N PHE A 276 25.55 11.98 0.13
CA PHE A 276 26.76 12.20 0.94
C PHE A 276 26.37 12.68 2.35
N THR A 277 26.79 11.90 3.36
CA THR A 277 26.71 12.29 4.77
C THR A 277 28.12 12.34 5.34
N VAL A 278 28.40 13.35 6.18
CA VAL A 278 29.72 13.55 6.82
C VAL A 278 30.09 12.39 7.74
N THR A 279 29.13 11.52 8.08
CA THR A 279 29.26 10.35 8.95
C THR A 279 29.41 9.02 8.21
N ASP A 280 29.78 9.01 6.93
CA ASP A 280 30.11 7.76 6.22
C ASP A 280 31.25 7.02 6.96
N PRO A 281 31.02 5.79 7.48
CA PRO A 281 32.02 5.01 8.22
C PRO A 281 33.30 4.71 7.43
N PHE A 282 33.28 4.90 6.11
CA PHE A 282 34.40 4.66 5.21
C PHE A 282 35.04 5.95 4.67
N ALA A 283 34.52 7.13 5.03
CA ALA A 283 35.11 8.40 4.63
C ALA A 283 36.40 8.71 5.45
N PRO A 284 37.50 9.16 4.82
CA PRO A 284 38.68 9.61 5.53
C PRO A 284 38.30 10.74 6.50
N ALA A 285 38.68 10.60 7.77
CA ALA A 285 38.30 11.47 8.90
C ALA A 285 38.65 12.98 8.79
N TYR A 286 39.16 13.46 7.65
CA TYR A 286 39.67 14.82 7.46
C TYR A 286 39.11 15.59 6.25
N THR A 287 38.16 15.04 5.47
CA THR A 287 37.55 15.79 4.36
C THR A 287 36.13 16.22 4.70
N GLY A 288 35.97 17.38 5.33
CA GLY A 288 34.66 18.04 5.52
C GLY A 288 34.02 18.58 4.23
N VAL A 289 34.54 18.18 3.07
CA VAL A 289 34.08 18.57 1.72
C VAL A 289 33.51 17.33 1.05
N ASN A 290 32.36 17.47 0.39
CA ASN A 290 31.73 16.39 -0.35
C ASN A 290 32.67 15.92 -1.47
N VAL A 291 33.15 14.68 -1.37
CA VAL A 291 34.10 14.08 -2.33
C VAL A 291 33.52 13.96 -3.75
N PHE A 292 32.20 14.06 -3.89
CA PHE A 292 31.49 14.01 -5.17
C PHE A 292 31.17 15.39 -5.76
N GLU A 293 31.49 16.49 -5.07
CA GLU A 293 31.22 17.87 -5.52
C GLU A 293 31.80 18.11 -6.92
N ASP A 294 33.07 17.77 -7.16
CA ASP A 294 33.71 17.99 -8.45
C ASP A 294 33.03 17.19 -9.57
N LYS A 295 32.67 15.93 -9.31
CA LYS A 295 31.95 15.07 -10.27
C LYS A 295 30.55 15.62 -10.57
N PHE A 296 29.86 16.16 -9.56
CA PHE A 296 28.55 16.79 -9.72
C PHE A 296 28.65 18.08 -10.53
N ILE A 297 29.60 18.96 -10.21
CA ILE A 297 29.83 20.20 -10.97
C ILE A 297 30.16 19.88 -12.43
N ASP A 298 31.03 18.92 -12.69
CA ASP A 298 31.47 18.55 -14.03
C ASP A 298 30.34 17.94 -14.87
N SER A 299 29.57 17.00 -14.33
CA SER A 299 28.43 16.38 -15.03
C SER A 299 27.32 17.40 -15.33
N ARG A 300 27.00 18.24 -14.34
CA ARG A 300 26.05 19.36 -14.49
C ARG A 300 26.49 20.33 -15.58
N ARG A 301 27.77 20.68 -15.61
CA ARG A 301 28.36 21.57 -16.63
C ARG A 301 28.30 20.94 -18.03
N LYS A 302 28.63 19.65 -18.17
CA LYS A 302 28.55 18.91 -19.44
C LYS A 302 27.12 18.92 -19.99
N LEU A 303 26.13 18.60 -19.17
CA LEU A 303 24.73 18.64 -19.56
C LEU A 303 24.29 20.05 -19.95
N GLY A 304 24.68 21.07 -19.19
CA GLY A 304 24.42 22.48 -19.52
C GLY A 304 25.02 22.91 -20.86
N LYS A 305 26.21 22.41 -21.22
CA LYS A 305 26.84 22.64 -22.52
C LYS A 305 26.03 22.03 -23.67
N LEU A 306 25.50 20.81 -23.51
CA LEU A 306 24.66 20.16 -24.53
C LEU A 306 23.39 20.97 -24.79
N TYR A 307 22.70 21.41 -23.73
CA TYR A 307 21.53 22.30 -23.86
C TYR A 307 21.86 23.61 -24.60
N LYS A 308 23.02 24.20 -24.34
CA LYS A 308 23.49 25.41 -25.03
C LYS A 308 23.76 25.16 -26.52
N THR A 309 24.47 24.08 -26.86
CA THR A 309 24.74 23.69 -28.25
C THR A 309 23.45 23.42 -29.02
N ARG A 310 22.50 22.70 -28.40
CA ARG A 310 21.17 22.44 -28.97
C ARG A 310 20.40 23.74 -29.20
N ALA A 311 20.48 24.68 -28.25
CA ALA A 311 19.87 26.00 -28.40
C ALA A 311 20.48 26.82 -29.54
N ASP A 312 21.80 26.83 -29.69
CA ASP A 312 22.53 27.50 -30.78
C ASP A 312 22.04 26.97 -32.14
N ARG A 313 21.94 25.65 -32.30
CA ARG A 313 21.45 25.03 -33.55
C ARG A 313 19.98 25.32 -33.83
N LEU A 314 19.12 25.26 -32.81
CA LEU A 314 17.70 25.61 -32.95
C LEU A 314 17.51 27.08 -33.32
N ARG A 315 18.37 27.97 -32.81
CA ARG A 315 18.41 29.37 -33.22
C ARG A 315 18.79 29.49 -34.69
N ASP A 316 19.83 28.78 -35.12
CA ASP A 316 20.30 28.82 -36.51
C ASP A 316 19.24 28.27 -37.50
N GLN A 317 18.34 27.40 -37.03
CA GLN A 317 17.15 26.93 -37.75
C GLN A 317 15.92 27.84 -37.61
N ALA A 318 16.05 29.04 -37.05
CA ALA A 318 14.95 29.96 -36.77
C ALA A 318 13.83 29.39 -35.86
N LYS A 319 14.08 28.30 -35.12
CA LYS A 319 13.15 27.71 -34.14
C LYS A 319 13.25 28.46 -32.79
N ILE A 320 12.96 29.77 -32.80
CA ILE A 320 13.30 30.72 -31.72
C ILE A 320 12.75 30.32 -30.34
N GLU A 321 11.47 29.94 -30.24
CA GLU A 321 10.85 29.56 -28.97
C GLU A 321 11.46 28.28 -28.36
N LYS A 322 11.88 27.33 -29.22
CA LYS A 322 12.55 26.10 -28.79
C LYS A 322 13.98 26.41 -28.35
N ALA A 323 14.68 27.31 -29.04
CA ALA A 323 16.01 27.78 -28.64
C ALA A 323 15.98 28.46 -27.27
N ILE A 324 15.01 29.35 -27.01
CA ILE A 324 14.86 30.03 -25.71
C ILE A 324 14.66 29.02 -24.57
N ARG A 325 13.85 27.97 -24.78
CA ARG A 325 13.66 26.91 -23.76
C ARG A 325 14.97 26.18 -23.46
N ASN A 326 15.74 25.81 -24.47
CA ASN A 326 17.02 25.13 -24.27
C ASN A 326 18.07 26.03 -23.62
N TYR A 327 18.13 27.32 -23.98
CA TYR A 327 19.01 28.26 -23.27
C TYR A 327 18.62 28.42 -21.79
N LYS A 328 17.33 28.36 -21.44
CA LYS A 328 16.90 28.38 -20.03
C LYS A 328 17.47 27.20 -19.24
N GLU A 329 17.40 25.99 -19.80
CA GLU A 329 17.96 24.80 -19.16
C GLU A 329 19.48 24.88 -19.06
N ALA A 330 20.16 25.36 -20.11
CA ALA A 330 21.60 25.61 -20.06
C ALA A 330 21.98 26.58 -18.93
N ILE A 331 21.26 27.69 -18.78
CA ILE A 331 21.50 28.71 -17.74
C ILE A 331 21.23 28.16 -16.33
N ARG A 332 20.28 27.24 -16.17
CA ARG A 332 20.01 26.57 -14.90
C ARG A 332 21.17 25.66 -14.47
N LEU A 333 21.78 24.98 -15.44
CA LEU A 333 22.82 23.99 -15.19
C LEU A 333 24.21 24.61 -15.12
N LEU A 334 24.52 25.58 -15.98
CA LEU A 334 25.85 26.18 -16.03
C LEU A 334 26.15 27.06 -14.80
N PRO A 335 27.35 26.96 -14.20
CA PRO A 335 27.79 27.86 -13.14
C PRO A 335 27.80 29.32 -13.61
N ARG A 336 27.42 30.27 -12.74
CA ARG A 336 27.44 31.71 -13.06
C ARG A 336 28.84 32.24 -13.38
N SER A 337 29.89 31.59 -12.90
CA SER A 337 31.29 31.91 -13.22
C SER A 337 31.72 31.40 -14.60
N ASP A 338 30.95 30.53 -15.24
CA ASP A 338 31.30 29.96 -16.54
C ASP A 338 31.00 30.95 -17.68
N LYS A 339 31.95 31.09 -18.61
CA LYS A 339 31.76 31.86 -19.84
C LYS A 339 30.52 31.41 -20.62
N LEU A 340 30.25 30.10 -20.65
CA LEU A 340 29.10 29.53 -21.36
C LEU A 340 27.76 30.02 -20.79
N PHE A 341 27.68 30.26 -19.48
CA PHE A 341 26.49 30.82 -18.86
C PHE A 341 26.19 32.22 -19.42
N HIS A 342 27.21 33.08 -19.48
CA HIS A 342 27.06 34.43 -19.99
C HIS A 342 26.72 34.46 -21.49
N GLU A 343 27.30 33.56 -22.27
CA GLU A 343 26.94 33.37 -23.69
C GLU A 343 25.47 32.96 -23.84
N ALA A 344 25.04 31.90 -23.17
CA ALA A 344 23.65 31.41 -23.22
C ALA A 344 22.65 32.48 -22.76
N PHE A 345 22.97 33.22 -21.70
CA PHE A 345 22.14 34.31 -21.19
C PHE A 345 22.01 35.46 -22.19
N LYS A 346 23.12 35.87 -22.81
CA LYS A 346 23.14 36.93 -23.83
C LYS A 346 22.33 36.53 -25.06
N GLU A 347 22.51 35.33 -25.56
CA GLU A 347 21.79 34.82 -26.73
C GLU A 347 20.29 34.68 -26.44
N MET A 348 19.92 34.09 -25.30
CA MET A 348 18.52 34.03 -24.87
C MET A 348 17.87 35.42 -24.80
N LYS A 349 18.59 36.42 -24.27
CA LYS A 349 18.09 37.80 -24.16
C LYS A 349 17.82 38.41 -25.55
N LYS A 350 18.73 38.20 -26.52
CA LYS A 350 18.53 38.66 -27.91
C LYS A 350 17.29 38.02 -28.54
N LEU A 351 17.15 36.70 -28.40
CA LEU A 351 15.99 35.98 -28.97
C LEU A 351 14.67 36.41 -28.33
N ARG A 352 14.65 36.69 -27.02
CA ARG A 352 13.46 37.24 -26.37
C ARG A 352 13.11 38.64 -26.88
N ALA A 353 14.11 39.48 -27.15
CA ALA A 353 13.88 40.80 -27.73
C ALA A 353 13.28 40.70 -29.15
N GLN A 354 13.71 39.72 -29.96
CA GLN A 354 13.15 39.48 -31.31
C GLN A 354 11.68 39.07 -31.29
N ILE A 355 11.23 38.33 -30.26
CA ILE A 355 9.81 37.95 -30.10
C ILE A 355 8.98 39.11 -29.52
N ALA A 356 9.62 40.05 -28.82
CA ALA A 356 8.94 41.14 -28.11
C ALA A 356 8.72 42.40 -28.97
N VAL A 357 9.29 42.46 -30.18
CA VAL A 357 9.00 43.54 -31.15
C VAL A 357 7.78 43.10 -31.98
N PRO A 358 6.65 43.84 -31.93
CA PRO A 358 5.42 43.49 -32.63
C PRO A 358 5.53 43.56 -34.16
#